data_AF-A0AAX3WAG5-F1
#
_entry.id   AF-A0AAX3WAG5-F1
#
_cell.length_a   1.000
_cell.length_b   1.000
_cell.length_c   1.000
_cell.angle_alpha   90.00
_cell.angle_beta   90.00
_cell.angle_gamma   90.00
#
_symmetry.space_group_name_H-M   'P 1'
#
loop_
_entity.id
_entity.type
_entity.pdbx_description
1 polymer ?
#
loop_
_entity_poly.entity_id
_entity_poly.type
_entity_poly.pdbx_seq_one_letter_code
_entity_poly.pdbx_strand_id
1 'polypeptide(L)'
;MSRRPKLDLASIVASAGPAGGPRKGGARSAAKANSPAGAEIVRLDLAASAPPARAGTLKERAKQMSVYLEPPVYDQLRDLAYAERTKMHALMLEALDLLFKQRGARSIEQVLGENSR
;
A
#
# COMPACT_ATOMS: atom_id res chain seq x y z
N MET A 1 -30.43 -31.53 1.21
CA MET A 1 -30.24 -30.09 0.87
C MET A 1 -29.97 -29.32 2.16
N SER A 2 -28.70 -29.28 2.60
CA SER A 2 -28.29 -28.67 3.87
C SER A 2 -28.39 -27.15 3.79
N ARG A 3 -29.20 -26.54 4.67
CA ARG A 3 -29.32 -25.09 4.78
C ARG A 3 -28.02 -24.50 5.31
N ARG A 4 -27.48 -23.48 4.66
CA ARG A 4 -26.27 -22.77 5.11
C ARG A 4 -26.55 -22.08 6.45
N PRO A 5 -25.63 -22.17 7.43
CA PRO A 5 -25.77 -21.44 8.68
C PRO A 5 -25.75 -19.94 8.40
N LYS A 6 -26.70 -19.20 8.99
CA LYS A 6 -26.74 -17.74 8.90
C LYS A 6 -25.60 -17.21 9.77
N LEU A 7 -24.55 -16.67 9.13
CA LEU A 7 -23.52 -15.92 9.87
C LEU A 7 -24.14 -14.61 10.34
N ASP A 8 -24.18 -14.43 11.65
CA ASP A 8 -24.62 -13.21 12.29
C ASP A 8 -23.40 -12.35 12.66
N LEU A 9 -23.44 -11.07 12.28
CA LEU A 9 -22.32 -10.14 12.47
C LEU A 9 -21.96 -9.96 13.96
N ALA A 10 -22.92 -10.07 14.89
CA ALA A 10 -22.64 -9.96 16.31
C ALA A 10 -21.81 -11.15 16.82
N SER A 11 -21.98 -12.34 16.24
CA SER A 11 -21.19 -13.54 16.59
C SER A 11 -19.73 -13.42 16.15
N ILE A 12 -19.47 -12.75 15.03
CA ILE A 12 -18.13 -12.51 14.51
C ILE A 12 -17.42 -11.46 15.39
N VAL A 13 -18.11 -10.38 15.75
CA VAL A 13 -17.55 -9.34 16.64
C VAL A 13 -17.29 -9.87 18.05
N ALA A 14 -18.18 -10.72 18.58
CA ALA A 14 -17.99 -11.34 19.89
C ALA A 14 -16.80 -12.32 19.93
N SER A 15 -16.49 -12.99 18.81
CA SER A 15 -15.33 -13.89 18.71
C SER A 15 -14.02 -13.18 18.37
N ALA A 16 -14.08 -11.92 17.89
CA ALA A 16 -12.92 -11.10 17.56
C ALA A 16 -12.46 -10.15 18.69
N GLY A 17 -13.22 -10.04 19.78
CA GLY A 17 -12.87 -9.18 20.92
C GLY A 17 -11.89 -9.86 21.89
N PRO A 18 -10.83 -9.16 22.38
CA PRO A 18 -10.03 -9.68 23.48
C PRO A 18 -10.90 -9.73 24.75
N ALA A 19 -10.94 -10.89 25.40
CA ALA A 19 -11.63 -11.07 26.67
C ALA A 19 -10.99 -10.17 27.75
N GLY A 20 -11.56 -8.99 27.96
CA GLY A 20 -11.05 -7.98 28.87
C GLY A 20 -12.15 -7.05 29.39
N GLY A 21 -13.12 -7.62 30.12
CA GLY A 21 -14.07 -6.84 30.94
C GLY A 21 -13.52 -6.55 32.36
N PRO A 22 -14.00 -5.50 33.07
CA PRO A 22 -13.37 -5.05 34.30
C PRO A 22 -13.77 -5.84 35.57
N ARG A 23 -12.74 -6.40 36.22
CA ARG A 23 -12.46 -6.65 37.66
C ARG A 23 -13.59 -6.94 38.68
N LYS A 24 -13.51 -8.09 39.36
CA LYS A 24 -13.44 -8.16 40.85
C LYS A 24 -13.03 -9.56 41.37
N GLY A 25 -11.94 -9.61 42.14
CA GLY A 25 -11.70 -10.57 43.23
C GLY A 25 -11.18 -11.98 42.88
N GLY A 26 -10.10 -12.39 43.56
CA GLY A 26 -9.83 -13.81 43.83
C GLY A 26 -8.63 -14.41 43.12
N ALA A 27 -7.59 -14.71 43.89
CA ALA A 27 -6.43 -15.49 43.48
C ALA A 27 -6.78 -16.92 43.06
N ARG A 28 -6.11 -17.45 42.02
CA ARG A 28 -5.27 -18.66 42.09
C ARG A 28 -4.71 -19.11 40.73
N SER A 29 -3.57 -19.77 40.85
CA SER A 29 -2.58 -20.28 39.90
C SER A 29 -3.05 -21.09 38.68
N ALA A 30 -2.20 -20.97 37.65
CA ALA A 30 -1.65 -22.02 36.78
C ALA A 30 -2.61 -22.95 36.02
N ALA A 31 -2.68 -22.75 34.70
CA ALA A 31 -2.78 -23.87 33.75
C ALA A 31 -2.29 -23.46 32.35
N LYS A 32 -1.11 -23.98 32.01
CA LYS A 32 -0.75 -24.53 30.70
C LYS A 32 -0.94 -23.63 29.47
N ALA A 33 0.16 -22.99 29.08
CA ALA A 33 0.40 -22.46 27.75
C ALA A 33 0.08 -23.53 26.69
N ASN A 34 -0.84 -23.22 25.78
CA ASN A 34 -1.01 -23.97 24.56
C ASN A 34 -0.47 -23.10 23.41
N SER A 35 0.83 -23.20 23.17
CA SER A 35 1.45 -22.65 21.97
C SER A 35 0.95 -23.45 20.77
N PRO A 36 0.24 -22.86 19.79
CA PRO A 36 0.00 -23.56 18.53
C PRO A 36 1.33 -23.73 17.81
N ALA A 37 1.77 -24.99 17.71
CA ALA A 37 2.88 -25.40 16.89
C ALA A 37 2.57 -25.12 15.40
N GLY A 38 3.55 -24.58 14.67
CA GLY A 38 3.59 -24.73 13.20
C GLY A 38 3.60 -23.47 12.34
N ALA A 39 3.89 -22.27 12.86
CA ALA A 39 4.19 -21.12 12.00
C ALA A 39 5.70 -20.84 12.02
N GLU A 40 6.41 -21.31 11.00
CA GLU A 40 7.80 -20.91 10.76
C GLU A 40 7.81 -19.45 10.29
N ILE A 41 8.23 -18.55 11.19
CA ILE A 41 8.34 -17.12 10.88
C ILE A 41 9.67 -16.91 10.16
N VAL A 42 9.62 -16.88 8.83
CA VAL A 42 10.77 -16.51 8.00
C VAL A 42 11.08 -15.03 8.24
N ARG A 43 12.16 -14.77 8.99
CA ARG A 43 12.71 -13.42 9.17
C ARG A 43 13.47 -13.03 7.92
N LEU A 44 12.87 -12.11 7.15
CA LEU A 44 13.54 -11.48 6.03
C LEU A 44 14.49 -10.41 6.58
N ASP A 45 15.79 -10.72 6.63
CA ASP A 45 16.82 -9.77 7.02
C ASP A 45 17.00 -8.77 5.87
N LEU A 46 16.25 -7.66 5.95
CA LEU A 46 16.44 -6.54 5.04
C LEU A 46 17.69 -5.79 5.52
N ALA A 47 18.80 -5.99 4.80
CA ALA A 47 20.06 -5.30 5.06
C ALA A 47 19.82 -3.81 5.32
N ALA A 48 20.24 -3.34 6.50
CA ALA A 48 20.02 -1.99 6.96
C ALA A 48 20.82 -1.00 6.10
N SER A 49 20.21 -0.49 5.03
CA SER A 49 20.67 0.72 4.37
C SER A 49 20.52 1.89 5.34
N ALA A 50 21.56 2.70 5.49
CA ALA A 50 21.54 3.92 6.29
C ALA A 50 20.27 4.74 5.99
N PRO A 51 19.61 5.32 7.01
CA PRO A 51 18.34 6.01 6.81
C PRO A 51 18.58 7.17 5.84
N PRO A 52 17.88 7.23 4.70
CA PRO A 52 17.94 8.40 3.84
C PRO A 52 17.55 9.62 4.66
N ALA A 53 18.25 10.74 4.46
CA ALA A 53 17.83 12.04 4.98
C ALA A 53 16.32 12.17 4.75
N ARG A 54 15.57 12.63 5.77
CA ARG A 54 14.09 12.59 5.82
C ARG A 54 13.47 13.41 4.69
N ALA A 55 13.49 12.86 3.47
CA ALA A 55 12.61 13.27 2.41
C ALA A 55 11.21 12.91 2.91
N GLY A 56 10.35 13.91 3.05
CA GLY A 56 8.96 13.71 3.43
C GLY A 56 8.31 12.62 2.58
N THR A 57 7.22 12.06 3.09
CA THR A 57 6.47 11.02 2.38
C THR A 57 6.14 11.46 0.95
N LEU A 58 5.95 10.50 0.03
CA LEU A 58 5.60 10.83 -1.37
C LEU A 58 4.42 11.82 -1.45
N LYS A 59 3.46 11.70 -0.53
CA LYS A 59 2.30 12.58 -0.39
C LYS A 59 2.68 14.02 -0.01
N GLU A 60 3.74 14.22 0.77
CA GLU A 60 4.22 15.55 1.18
C GLU A 60 4.99 16.24 0.05
N ARG A 61 5.74 15.49 -0.77
CA ARG A 61 6.53 16.04 -1.89
C ARG A 61 5.75 16.16 -3.20
N ALA A 62 4.70 15.37 -3.39
CA ALA A 62 3.96 15.32 -4.65
C ALA A 62 2.72 16.20 -4.60
N LYS A 63 2.49 16.94 -5.69
CA LYS A 63 1.20 17.59 -5.94
C LYS A 63 0.32 16.62 -6.72
N GLN A 64 -0.83 16.26 -6.16
CA GLN A 64 -1.82 15.47 -6.87
C GLN A 64 -2.51 16.36 -7.91
N MET A 65 -2.55 15.89 -9.15
CA MET A 65 -3.24 16.56 -10.25
C MET A 65 -4.29 15.61 -10.84
N SER A 66 -5.52 16.08 -11.02
CA SER A 66 -6.55 15.37 -11.77
C SER A 66 -6.45 15.72 -13.26
N VAL A 67 -6.58 14.71 -14.12
CA VAL A 67 -6.59 14.86 -15.57
C VAL A 67 -7.91 14.32 -16.10
N TYR A 68 -8.59 15.10 -16.92
CA TYR A 68 -9.78 14.66 -17.65
C TYR A 68 -9.36 14.25 -19.06
N LEU A 69 -9.77 13.07 -19.47
CA LEU A 69 -9.50 12.50 -20.80
C LEU A 69 -10.83 12.24 -21.48
N GLU A 70 -10.87 12.51 -22.78
CA GLU A 70 -11.97 12.03 -23.62
C GLU A 70 -12.00 10.49 -23.56
N PRO A 71 -13.20 9.86 -23.55
CA PRO A 71 -13.33 8.41 -23.45
C PRO A 71 -12.39 7.60 -24.38
N PRO A 72 -12.26 7.91 -25.69
CA PRO A 72 -11.36 7.16 -26.57
C PRO A 72 -9.88 7.28 -26.19
N VAL A 73 -9.47 8.42 -25.64
CA VAL A 73 -8.07 8.64 -25.20
C VAL A 73 -7.79 7.85 -23.92
N TYR A 74 -8.75 7.81 -23.01
CA TYR A 74 -8.66 7.01 -21.80
C TYR A 74 -8.53 5.52 -22.13
N ASP A 75 -9.37 5.01 -23.02
CA ASP A 75 -9.38 3.61 -23.41
C ASP A 75 -8.06 3.20 -24.07
N GLN A 76 -7.53 4.02 -24.99
CA GLN A 76 -6.24 3.77 -25.61
C GLN A 76 -5.09 3.72 -24.59
N LEU A 77 -5.05 4.67 -23.64
CA LEU A 77 -4.02 4.69 -22.60
C LEU A 77 -4.14 3.46 -21.69
N ARG A 78 -5.35 3.03 -21.40
CA ARG A 78 -5.64 1.84 -20.59
C ARG A 78 -5.15 0.57 -21.28
N ASP A 79 -5.41 0.43 -22.57
CA ASP A 79 -4.99 -0.73 -23.36
C ASP A 79 -3.46 -0.84 -23.45
N LEU A 80 -2.78 0.28 -23.67
CA LEU A 80 -1.31 0.34 -23.64
C LEU A 80 -0.76 -0.09 -22.27
N ALA A 81 -1.31 0.47 -21.19
CA ALA A 81 -0.91 0.11 -19.83
C ALA A 81 -1.12 -1.39 -19.53
N TYR A 82 -2.21 -1.97 -20.03
CA TYR A 82 -2.49 -3.40 -19.89
C TYR A 82 -1.48 -4.26 -20.66
N ALA A 83 -1.22 -3.92 -21.93
CA ALA A 83 -0.29 -4.65 -22.79
C ALA A 83 1.13 -4.67 -22.20
N GLU A 84 1.58 -3.53 -21.66
CA GLU A 84 2.92 -3.38 -21.09
C GLU A 84 2.99 -3.79 -19.60
N ARG A 85 1.88 -4.22 -19.01
CA ARG A 85 1.75 -4.56 -17.58
C ARG A 85 2.25 -3.45 -16.66
N THR A 86 2.01 -2.20 -17.06
CA THR A 86 2.42 -1.00 -16.33
C THR A 86 1.20 -0.21 -15.86
N LYS A 87 1.42 0.76 -14.95
CA LYS A 87 0.34 1.66 -14.51
C LYS A 87 0.21 2.81 -15.51
N MET A 88 -1.01 3.22 -15.84
CA MET A 88 -1.25 4.40 -16.70
C MET A 88 -0.50 5.65 -16.21
N HIS A 89 -0.33 5.81 -14.90
CA HIS A 89 0.46 6.91 -14.33
C HIS A 89 1.92 6.92 -14.79
N ALA A 90 2.56 5.77 -14.95
CA ALA A 90 3.94 5.69 -15.43
C ALA A 90 4.04 6.17 -16.89
N LEU A 91 3.12 5.75 -17.75
CA LEU A 91 3.04 6.21 -19.14
C LEU A 91 2.79 7.72 -19.22
N MET A 92 1.96 8.28 -18.34
CA MET A 92 1.76 9.73 -18.27
C MET A 92 3.05 10.47 -17.88
N LEU A 93 3.83 9.94 -16.94
CA LEU A 93 5.12 10.55 -16.58
C LEU A 93 6.14 10.46 -17.73
N GLU A 94 6.16 9.35 -18.46
CA GLU A 94 7.01 9.20 -19.64
C GLU A 94 6.64 10.20 -20.74
N ALA A 95 5.34 10.34 -21.04
CA ALA A 95 4.86 11.31 -22.02
C ALA A 95 5.25 12.76 -21.63
N LEU A 96 5.19 13.10 -20.34
CA LEU A 96 5.64 14.40 -19.83
C LEU A 96 7.15 14.60 -20.00
N ASP A 97 7.94 13.57 -19.72
CA ASP A 97 9.40 13.63 -19.90
C ASP A 97 9.79 13.81 -21.37
N LEU A 98 9.11 13.09 -22.28
CA LEU A 98 9.27 13.27 -23.73
C LEU A 98 8.86 14.68 -24.17
N LEU A 99 7.76 15.21 -23.63
CA LEU A 99 7.33 16.58 -23.90
C LEU A 99 8.38 17.60 -23.46
N PHE A 100 8.98 17.44 -22.28
CA PHE A 100 10.04 18.34 -21.80
C PHE A 100 11.26 18.32 -22.72
N LYS A 101 11.73 17.12 -23.09
CA LYS A 101 12.85 16.94 -24.03
C LYS A 101 12.57 17.63 -25.37
N GLN A 102 11.37 17.45 -25.93
CA GLN A 102 10.98 18.08 -27.20
C GLN A 102 10.94 19.62 -27.12
N ARG A 103 10.67 20.18 -25.94
CA ARG A 103 10.60 21.63 -25.70
C ARG A 103 11.95 22.23 -25.26
N GLY A 104 13.02 21.44 -25.20
CA GLY A 104 14.32 21.88 -24.67
C GLY A 104 14.28 22.19 -23.17
N ALA A 105 13.27 21.69 -22.45
CA ALA A 105 13.18 21.79 -21.00
C ALA A 105 13.97 20.65 -20.33
N ARG A 106 14.24 20.82 -19.03
CA ARG A 106 14.88 19.78 -18.22
C ARG A 106 13.95 18.57 -18.08
N SER A 107 14.52 17.38 -18.16
CA SER A 107 13.85 16.11 -17.87
C SER A 107 13.39 16.01 -16.41
N ILE A 108 12.46 15.10 -16.13
CA ILE A 108 11.95 14.89 -14.77
C ILE A 108 13.09 14.52 -13.80
N GLU A 109 14.02 13.67 -14.23
CA GLU A 109 15.17 13.26 -13.42
C GLU A 109 16.08 14.43 -13.04
N GLN A 110 16.34 15.34 -13.99
CA GLN A 110 17.15 16.53 -13.74
C GLN A 110 16.49 17.45 -12.71
N VAL A 111 15.19 17.71 -12.87
CA VAL A 111 14.43 18.58 -11.95
C VAL A 111 14.36 17.99 -10.54
N LEU A 112 14.19 16.68 -10.41
CA LEU A 112 14.14 16.00 -9.11
C LEU A 112 15.52 15.86 -8.45
N GLY A 113 16.58 15.67 -9.24
CA GLY A 113 17.96 15.53 -8.75
C GLY A 113 18.54 16.84 -8.19
N GLU A 114 18.14 17.99 -8.72
CA GLU A 114 18.59 19.30 -8.24
C GLU A 114 17.98 19.72 -6.90
N ASN A 115 16.71 19.38 -6.66
CA ASN A 115 16.00 19.73 -5.41
C ASN A 115 16.44 18.89 -4.19
N SER A 116 17.39 17.97 -4.35
CA SER A 116 17.89 17.10 -3.29
C SER A 116 19.17 17.62 -2.61
N ARG A 117 19.58 18.87 -2.88
CA ARG A 117 20.64 19.62 -2.19
C ARG A 117 20.06 20.69 -1.29
#